data_AF-A0A915P9C7-F1
#
_entry.id   AF-A0A915P9C7-F1
#
_cell.length_a   1.000
_cell.length_b   1.000
_cell.length_c   1.000
_cell.angle_alpha   90.00
_cell.angle_beta   90.00
_cell.angle_gamma   90.00
#
_symmetry.space_group_name_H-M   'P 1'
#
loop_
_entity.id
_entity.type
_entity.pdbx_description
1 polymer ?
#
loop_
_entity_poly.entity_id
_entity_poly.type
_entity_poly.pdbx_seq_one_letter_code
_entity_poly.pdbx_strand_id
1 'polypeptide(L)'
;MSYKTVADSSQLKFAEKLVILNDRAVGMLTRIYNMKKACADPKSQPQFLNDKTLESAISYIVKRFPVIDIKRNSTVYSSINDMKGNIIKKLSLYYYTFVDLLDLKDAILQLFTAMDANQCRLNINQNLDLTTSFLNLVVNFCSLMILLSRVEDRKTVLGLYAAAYDILHTGSETSFPRLGQMIVDYEQPFKKLSEDLGLSYRVISSALESLKETYFRRNISAEQQRDSAMISLTANPRHMLYAAQTNTGLPR
;
A
#
# COMPACT_ATOMS: atom_id res chain seq x y z
N MET A 1 8.76 17.41 36.60
CA MET A 1 7.48 16.81 36.14
C MET A 1 7.15 17.48 34.81
N SER A 2 7.52 16.86 33.69
CA SER A 2 7.38 17.46 32.36
C SER A 2 5.96 17.19 31.86
N TYR A 3 5.16 18.25 31.73
CA TYR A 3 3.87 18.18 31.08
C TYR A 3 4.10 17.87 29.60
N LYS A 4 3.92 16.61 29.20
CA LYS A 4 3.68 16.28 27.78
C LYS A 4 2.38 16.98 27.42
N THR A 5 2.49 18.14 26.77
CA THR A 5 1.37 18.76 26.07
C THR A 5 0.85 17.72 25.09
N VAL A 6 -0.32 17.14 25.39
CA VAL A 6 -1.07 16.35 24.43
C VAL A 6 -1.26 17.29 23.24
N ALA A 7 -0.71 16.93 22.08
CA ALA A 7 -0.82 17.77 20.90
C ALA A 7 -2.30 18.14 20.71
N ASP A 8 -2.58 19.44 20.57
CA ASP A 8 -3.94 19.91 20.37
C ASP A 8 -4.52 19.19 19.14
N SER A 9 -5.72 18.65 19.29
CA SER A 9 -6.44 17.89 18.25
C SER A 9 -6.50 18.64 16.91
N SER A 10 -6.51 19.97 16.95
CA SER A 10 -6.48 20.86 15.78
C SER A 10 -5.17 20.80 14.99
N GLN A 11 -4.06 20.40 15.62
CA GLN A 11 -2.73 20.35 15.02
C GLN A 11 -2.38 18.99 14.39
N LEU A 12 -3.29 18.01 14.46
CA LEU A 12 -3.03 16.64 13.98
C LEU A 12 -3.01 16.54 12.45
N LYS A 13 -3.61 17.51 11.75
CA LYS A 13 -3.58 17.66 10.28
C LYS A 13 -4.02 16.41 9.52
N PHE A 14 -5.12 15.80 9.96
CA PHE A 14 -5.61 14.55 9.37
C PHE A 14 -6.01 14.70 7.91
N ALA A 15 -6.65 15.80 7.54
CA ALA A 15 -7.06 16.06 6.17
C ALA A 15 -5.84 16.13 5.23
N GLU A 16 -4.82 16.90 5.61
CA GLU A 16 -3.60 17.07 4.82
C GLU A 16 -2.84 15.74 4.69
N LYS A 17 -2.71 14.99 5.79
CA LYS A 17 -2.08 13.66 5.75
C LYS A 17 -2.85 12.70 4.86
N LEU A 18 -4.17 12.68 4.90
CA LEU A 18 -4.99 11.84 4.04
C LEU A 18 -4.81 12.18 2.56
N VAL A 19 -4.77 13.46 2.20
CA VAL A 19 -4.54 13.90 0.82
C VAL A 19 -3.16 13.44 0.33
N ILE A 20 -2.10 13.75 1.10
CA ILE A 20 -0.72 13.41 0.72
C ILE A 20 -0.51 11.90 0.62
N LEU A 21 -1.04 11.14 1.59
CA LEU A 21 -0.84 9.69 1.60
C LEU A 21 -1.65 8.98 0.52
N ASN A 22 -2.84 9.48 0.16
CA ASN A 22 -3.59 8.93 -0.97
C ASN A 22 -2.84 9.11 -2.29
N ASP A 23 -2.35 10.32 -2.57
CA ASP A 23 -1.57 10.59 -3.78
C ASP A 23 -0.31 9.71 -3.82
N ARG A 24 0.44 9.66 -2.71
CA ARG A 24 1.63 8.80 -2.60
C ARG A 24 1.30 7.32 -2.78
N ALA A 25 0.15 6.84 -2.27
CA ALA A 25 -0.27 5.45 -2.43
C ALA A 25 -0.60 5.09 -3.88
N VAL A 26 -1.26 5.98 -4.63
CA VAL A 26 -1.51 5.80 -6.07
C VAL A 26 -0.20 5.80 -6.87
N GLY A 27 0.71 6.72 -6.56
CA GLY A 27 2.05 6.74 -7.16
C GLY A 27 2.81 5.43 -6.88
N MET A 28 2.73 4.93 -5.65
CA MET A 28 3.36 3.67 -5.27
C MET A 28 2.72 2.46 -5.95
N LEU A 29 1.38 2.42 -6.08
CA LEU A 29 0.67 1.38 -6.81
C LEU A 29 1.18 1.29 -8.25
N THR A 30 1.36 2.44 -8.88
CA THR A 30 1.88 2.55 -10.25
C THR A 30 3.32 2.01 -10.35
N ARG A 31 4.20 2.40 -9.42
CA ARG A 31 5.59 1.91 -9.38
C ARG A 31 5.67 0.39 -9.18
N ILE A 32 4.93 -0.14 -8.22
CA ILE A 32 4.90 -1.59 -7.94
C ILE A 32 4.26 -2.35 -9.11
N TYR A 33 3.21 -1.81 -9.73
CA TYR A 33 2.58 -2.40 -10.90
C TYR A 33 3.57 -2.53 -12.06
N ASN A 34 4.28 -1.45 -12.38
CA ASN A 34 5.28 -1.45 -13.45
C ASN A 34 6.43 -2.41 -13.15
N MET A 35 6.90 -2.47 -11.89
CA MET A 35 7.90 -3.45 -11.48
C MET A 35 7.41 -4.89 -11.65
N LYS A 36 6.17 -5.20 -11.21
CA LYS A 36 5.57 -6.52 -11.40
C LYS A 36 5.51 -6.90 -12.87
N LYS A 37 5.15 -5.96 -13.74
CA LYS A 37 5.11 -6.18 -15.20
C LYS A 37 6.50 -6.38 -15.78
N ALA A 38 7.48 -5.57 -15.38
CA ALA A 38 8.85 -5.66 -15.86
C ALA A 38 9.53 -6.98 -15.46
N CYS A 39 9.29 -7.48 -14.24
CA CYS A 39 9.79 -8.78 -13.79
C CYS A 39 9.11 -9.96 -14.49
N ALA A 40 7.87 -9.80 -14.95
CA ALA A 40 7.13 -10.86 -15.62
C ALA A 40 7.42 -10.96 -17.13
N ASP A 41 7.97 -9.92 -17.75
CA ASP A 41 8.37 -9.94 -19.16
C ASP A 41 9.84 -10.38 -19.30
N PRO A 42 10.14 -11.52 -19.95
CA PRO A 42 11.51 -12.01 -20.14
C PRO A 42 12.46 -11.03 -20.82
N LYS A 43 11.94 -10.06 -21.57
CA LYS A 43 12.75 -9.04 -22.25
C LYS A 43 13.19 -7.91 -21.34
N SER A 44 12.41 -7.58 -20.31
CA SER A 44 12.66 -6.47 -19.38
C SER A 44 13.12 -6.92 -18.00
N GLN A 45 12.97 -8.21 -17.67
CA GLN A 45 13.38 -8.77 -16.40
C GLN A 45 14.89 -8.53 -16.17
N PRO A 46 15.32 -8.14 -14.95
CA PRO A 46 16.74 -8.01 -14.64
C PRO A 46 17.51 -9.29 -14.99
N GLN A 47 18.54 -9.17 -15.84
CA GLN A 47 19.30 -10.32 -16.36
C GLN A 47 19.87 -11.23 -15.26
N PHE A 48 20.18 -10.66 -14.09
CA PHE A 48 20.66 -11.41 -12.92
C PHE A 48 19.71 -12.52 -12.45
N LEU A 49 18.40 -12.39 -12.70
CA LEU A 49 17.41 -13.39 -12.30
C LEU A 49 17.49 -14.66 -13.16
N ASN A 50 18.05 -14.56 -14.38
CA ASN A 50 18.20 -15.69 -15.31
C ASN A 50 19.68 -16.11 -15.48
N ASP A 51 20.59 -15.53 -14.69
CA ASP A 51 22.02 -15.83 -14.77
C ASP A 51 22.35 -17.13 -14.03
N LYS A 52 22.77 -18.15 -14.78
CA LYS A 52 23.17 -19.46 -14.26
C LYS A 52 24.30 -19.38 -13.23
N THR A 53 25.15 -18.35 -13.30
CA THR A 53 26.25 -18.17 -12.33
C THR A 53 25.76 -17.70 -10.96
N LEU A 54 24.57 -17.07 -10.91
CA LEU A 54 23.95 -16.57 -9.68
C LEU A 54 22.90 -17.53 -9.11
N GLU A 55 22.51 -18.57 -9.86
CA GLU A 55 21.41 -19.49 -9.49
C GLU A 55 21.60 -20.12 -8.11
N SER A 56 22.81 -20.59 -7.79
CA SER A 56 23.13 -21.17 -6.47
C SER A 56 23.00 -20.15 -5.33
N ALA A 57 23.47 -18.91 -5.55
CA ALA A 57 23.38 -17.83 -4.59
C ALA A 57 21.94 -17.36 -4.39
N ILE A 58 21.17 -17.23 -5.48
CA ILE A 58 19.75 -16.88 -5.46
C ILE A 58 18.95 -17.92 -4.68
N SER A 59 19.14 -19.20 -4.98
CA SER A 59 18.47 -20.31 -4.27
C SER A 59 18.77 -20.27 -2.77
N TYR A 60 20.04 -20.05 -2.40
CA TYR A 60 20.45 -19.91 -1.00
C TYR A 60 19.79 -18.70 -0.31
N ILE A 61 19.81 -17.53 -0.97
CA ILE A 61 19.21 -16.29 -0.47
C ILE A 61 17.70 -16.47 -0.24
N VAL A 62 16.96 -16.99 -1.22
CA VAL A 62 15.51 -17.15 -1.12
C VAL A 62 15.13 -18.11 0.00
N LYS A 63 15.89 -19.19 0.18
CA LYS A 63 15.67 -20.18 1.25
C LYS A 63 15.91 -19.63 2.66
N ARG A 64 16.83 -18.67 2.81
CA ARG A 64 17.19 -18.07 4.10
C ARG A 64 16.56 -16.70 4.34
N PHE A 65 15.86 -16.15 3.35
CA PHE A 65 15.25 -14.83 3.41
C PHE A 65 14.37 -14.69 4.68
N PRO A 66 14.53 -13.61 5.47
CA PRO A 66 15.24 -12.36 5.18
C PRO A 66 16.68 -12.29 5.74
N VAL A 67 17.26 -13.43 6.16
CA VAL A 67 18.60 -13.45 6.75
C VAL A 67 19.67 -13.53 5.67
N ILE A 68 20.57 -12.53 5.64
CA ILE A 68 21.76 -12.51 4.77
C ILE A 68 23.00 -12.61 5.64
N ASP A 69 23.76 -13.69 5.49
CA ASP A 69 25.00 -13.93 6.23
C ASP A 69 26.11 -14.34 5.26
N ILE A 70 26.82 -13.33 4.78
CA ILE A 70 27.90 -13.50 3.80
C ILE A 70 29.14 -14.13 4.43
N LYS A 71 29.38 -13.89 5.72
CA LYS A 71 30.58 -14.36 6.43
C LYS A 71 30.61 -15.86 6.59
N ARG A 72 29.44 -16.48 6.82
CA ARG A 72 29.34 -17.94 6.99
C ARG A 72 29.47 -18.75 5.71
N ASN A 73 29.19 -18.16 4.54
CA ASN A 73 29.13 -18.89 3.26
C ASN A 73 29.77 -18.11 2.11
N SER A 74 31.01 -17.64 2.29
CA SER A 74 31.73 -16.82 1.31
C SER A 74 31.79 -17.43 -0.10
N THR A 75 31.86 -18.76 -0.20
CA THR A 75 31.89 -19.48 -1.48
C THR A 75 30.60 -19.30 -2.30
N VAL A 76 29.44 -19.25 -1.63
CA VAL A 76 28.14 -19.05 -2.29
C VAL A 76 27.99 -17.62 -2.81
N TYR A 77 28.60 -16.64 -2.13
CA TYR A 77 28.54 -15.23 -2.49
C TYR A 77 29.67 -14.79 -3.44
N SER A 78 30.55 -15.70 -3.87
CA SER A 78 31.69 -15.37 -4.76
C SER A 78 31.22 -14.73 -6.07
N SER A 79 30.21 -15.32 -6.73
CA SER A 79 29.68 -14.77 -8.00
C SER A 79 29.00 -13.41 -7.82
N ILE A 80 28.42 -13.15 -6.64
CA ILE A 80 27.86 -11.83 -6.30
C ILE A 80 29.00 -10.82 -6.09
N ASN A 81 30.10 -11.21 -5.45
CA ASN A 81 31.25 -10.33 -5.22
C ASN A 81 31.87 -9.84 -6.54
N ASP A 82 31.95 -10.70 -7.56
CA ASP A 82 32.52 -10.37 -8.87
C ASP A 82 31.69 -9.32 -9.63
N MET A 83 30.37 -9.28 -9.39
CA MET A 83 29.44 -8.39 -10.11
C MET A 83 28.70 -7.39 -9.21
N LYS A 84 29.11 -7.22 -7.95
CA LYS A 84 28.40 -6.43 -6.92
C LYS A 84 28.02 -5.02 -7.36
N GLY A 85 28.93 -4.32 -8.05
CA GLY A 85 28.69 -2.95 -8.54
C GLY A 85 27.58 -2.90 -9.59
N ASN A 86 27.51 -3.90 -10.48
CA ASN A 86 26.46 -3.98 -11.49
C ASN A 86 25.10 -4.34 -10.86
N ILE A 87 25.10 -5.26 -9.89
CA ILE A 87 23.88 -5.65 -9.15
C ILE A 87 23.29 -4.43 -8.45
N ILE A 88 24.09 -3.69 -7.67
CA ILE A 88 23.63 -2.48 -6.97
C ILE A 88 23.10 -1.45 -7.97
N LYS A 89 23.84 -1.19 -9.06
CA LYS A 89 23.43 -0.19 -10.06
C LYS A 89 22.08 -0.52 -10.71
N LYS A 90 21.82 -1.79 -10.99
CA LYS A 90 20.63 -2.23 -11.72
C LYS A 90 19.43 -2.53 -10.82
N LEU A 91 19.66 -2.98 -9.59
CA LEU A 91 18.58 -3.33 -8.65
C LEU A 91 18.22 -2.20 -7.68
N SER A 92 19.02 -1.12 -7.60
CA SER A 92 18.75 0.03 -6.72
C SER A 92 17.34 0.61 -6.86
N LEU A 93 16.87 0.82 -8.09
CA LEU A 93 15.55 1.38 -8.33
C LEU A 93 14.44 0.50 -7.73
N TYR A 94 14.55 -0.81 -7.91
CA TYR A 94 13.59 -1.77 -7.35
C TYR A 94 13.69 -1.80 -5.82
N TYR A 95 14.90 -1.88 -5.29
CA TYR A 95 15.17 -1.88 -3.86
C TYR A 95 14.55 -0.67 -3.15
N TYR A 96 14.90 0.54 -3.61
CA TYR A 96 14.40 1.77 -3.00
C TYR A 96 12.89 1.98 -3.21
N THR A 97 12.30 1.40 -4.27
CA THR A 97 10.84 1.38 -4.39
C THR A 97 10.17 0.57 -3.27
N PHE A 98 10.77 -0.55 -2.86
CA PHE A 98 10.28 -1.31 -1.71
C PHE A 98 10.54 -0.61 -0.37
N VAL A 99 11.66 0.09 -0.23
CA VAL A 99 11.94 0.94 0.94
C VAL A 99 10.89 2.05 1.04
N ASP A 100 10.60 2.75 -0.06
CA ASP A 100 9.57 3.78 -0.12
C ASP A 100 8.18 3.22 0.28
N LEU A 101 7.89 1.96 -0.09
CA LEU A 101 6.65 1.27 0.29
C LEU A 101 6.61 0.95 1.79
N LEU A 102 7.74 0.54 2.39
CA LEU A 102 7.83 0.31 3.83
C LEU A 102 7.52 1.60 4.61
N ASP A 103 8.14 2.71 4.22
CA ASP A 103 7.90 4.01 4.86
C ASP A 103 6.45 4.49 4.68
N LEU A 104 5.88 4.24 3.49
CA LEU A 104 4.48 4.56 3.23
C LEU A 104 3.53 3.72 4.09
N LYS A 105 3.78 2.41 4.22
CA LYS A 105 3.01 1.52 5.10
C LYS A 105 3.00 2.06 6.53
N ASP A 106 4.17 2.38 7.07
CA ASP A 106 4.31 2.89 8.44
C ASP A 106 3.51 4.19 8.63
N ALA A 107 3.62 5.13 7.69
CA ALA A 107 2.89 6.39 7.73
C ALA A 107 1.37 6.20 7.68
N ILE A 108 0.87 5.27 6.85
CA ILE A 108 -0.57 4.95 6.75
C ILE A 108 -1.08 4.32 8.04
N LEU A 109 -0.40 3.30 8.56
CA LEU A 109 -0.81 2.62 9.79
C LEU A 109 -0.74 3.54 11.01
N GLN A 110 0.26 4.42 11.08
CA GLN A 110 0.36 5.45 12.10
C GLN A 110 -0.82 6.44 12.01
N LEU A 111 -1.20 6.85 10.80
CA LEU A 111 -2.35 7.73 10.60
C LEU A 111 -3.66 7.05 11.05
N PHE A 112 -3.91 5.80 10.64
CA PHE A 112 -5.11 5.08 11.04
C PHE A 112 -5.20 4.92 12.56
N THR A 113 -4.10 4.53 13.20
CA THR A 113 -4.03 4.39 14.65
C THR A 113 -4.24 5.74 15.35
N ALA A 114 -3.70 6.83 14.81
CA ALA A 114 -3.90 8.17 15.36
C ALA A 114 -5.36 8.64 15.22
N MET A 115 -5.99 8.39 14.08
CA MET A 115 -7.42 8.73 13.88
C MET A 115 -8.32 7.91 14.79
N ASP A 116 -8.02 6.62 14.98
CA ASP A 116 -8.74 5.80 15.95
C ASP A 116 -8.50 6.33 17.37
N ALA A 117 -7.26 6.54 17.81
CA ALA A 117 -6.97 7.06 19.16
C ALA A 117 -7.69 8.39 19.47
N ASN A 118 -7.87 9.26 18.47
CA ASN A 118 -8.61 10.53 18.59
C ASN A 118 -10.13 10.41 18.37
N GLN A 119 -10.64 9.19 18.23
CA GLN A 119 -12.07 8.88 18.10
C GLN A 119 -12.73 9.63 16.94
N CYS A 120 -12.02 9.77 15.81
CA CYS A 120 -12.53 10.46 14.63
C CYS A 120 -13.87 9.86 14.19
N ARG A 121 -14.92 10.68 14.13
CA ARG A 121 -16.22 10.27 13.62
C ARG A 121 -16.24 10.40 12.11
N LEU A 122 -16.26 9.28 11.40
CA LEU A 122 -16.37 9.24 9.95
C LEU A 122 -17.78 8.83 9.56
N ASN A 123 -18.45 9.69 8.79
CA ASN A 123 -19.78 9.46 8.27
C ASN A 123 -19.93 10.13 6.90
N ILE A 124 -20.17 9.33 5.86
CA ILE A 124 -20.23 9.83 4.48
C ILE A 124 -21.31 10.90 4.25
N ASN A 125 -22.37 10.91 5.08
CA ASN A 125 -23.47 11.87 5.00
C ASN A 125 -23.18 13.19 5.76
N GLN A 126 -22.11 13.25 6.56
CA GLN A 126 -21.75 14.42 7.36
C GLN A 126 -20.43 15.04 6.93
N ASN A 127 -19.39 14.22 6.78
CA ASN A 127 -18.05 14.63 6.39
C ASN A 127 -17.57 13.78 5.21
N LEU A 128 -18.20 14.03 4.06
CA LEU A 128 -18.01 13.32 2.80
C LEU A 128 -16.54 13.24 2.40
N ASP A 129 -15.85 14.38 2.32
CA ASP A 129 -14.47 14.42 1.83
C ASP A 129 -13.51 13.64 2.73
N LEU A 130 -13.67 13.78 4.05
CA LEU A 130 -12.83 13.11 5.04
C LEU A 130 -13.08 11.60 5.03
N THR A 131 -14.34 11.19 5.04
CA THR A 131 -14.74 9.77 5.03
C THR A 131 -14.30 9.09 3.73
N THR A 132 -14.51 9.76 2.60
CA THR A 132 -14.10 9.25 1.27
C THR A 132 -12.58 9.13 1.19
N SER A 133 -11.84 10.17 1.60
CA SER A 133 -10.37 10.15 1.58
C SER A 133 -9.80 9.06 2.49
N PHE A 134 -10.40 8.84 3.66
CA PHE A 134 -10.02 7.76 4.56
C PHE A 134 -10.27 6.38 3.94
N LEU A 135 -11.47 6.12 3.41
CA LEU A 135 -11.81 4.84 2.79
C LEU A 135 -10.97 4.57 1.53
N ASN A 136 -10.70 5.59 0.72
CA ASN A 136 -9.78 5.48 -0.41
C ASN A 136 -8.38 5.06 0.04
N LEU A 137 -7.87 5.64 1.13
CA LEU A 137 -6.55 5.27 1.65
C LEU A 137 -6.52 3.83 2.15
N VAL A 138 -7.58 3.37 2.82
CA VAL A 138 -7.74 1.96 3.24
C VAL A 138 -7.71 1.02 2.03
N VAL A 139 -8.48 1.33 0.98
CA VAL A 139 -8.52 0.52 -0.25
C VAL A 139 -7.17 0.52 -0.97
N ASN A 140 -6.53 1.69 -1.08
CA ASN A 140 -5.20 1.83 -1.69
C ASN A 140 -4.14 1.03 -0.92
N PHE A 141 -4.16 1.09 0.41
CA PHE A 141 -3.26 0.32 1.27
C PHE A 141 -3.45 -1.20 1.09
N CYS A 142 -4.69 -1.68 1.16
CA CYS A 142 -4.98 -3.10 0.91
C CYS A 142 -4.50 -3.53 -0.48
N SER A 143 -4.79 -2.72 -1.50
CA SER A 143 -4.40 -3.00 -2.89
C SER A 143 -2.87 -3.03 -3.06
N LEU A 144 -2.14 -2.12 -2.40
CA LEU A 144 -0.68 -2.09 -2.40
C LEU A 144 -0.08 -3.36 -1.84
N MET A 145 -0.55 -3.78 -0.66
CA MET A 145 0.00 -4.94 0.03
C MET A 145 -0.36 -6.26 -0.67
N ILE A 146 -1.54 -6.33 -1.29
CA ILE A 146 -1.92 -7.47 -2.16
C ILE A 146 -1.05 -7.47 -3.44
N LEU A 147 -0.82 -6.31 -4.06
CA LEU A 147 0.00 -6.23 -5.27
C LEU A 147 1.46 -6.60 -4.99
N LEU A 148 2.01 -6.17 -3.85
CA LEU A 148 3.33 -6.54 -3.34
C LEU A 148 3.49 -8.07 -3.28
N SER A 149 2.51 -8.78 -2.72
CA SER A 149 2.58 -10.24 -2.57
C SER A 149 2.58 -10.98 -3.93
N ARG A 150 2.14 -10.30 -5.00
CA ARG A 150 2.09 -10.81 -6.38
C ARG A 150 3.36 -10.49 -7.18
N VAL A 151 4.37 -9.86 -6.58
CA VAL A 151 5.70 -9.71 -7.19
C VAL A 151 6.51 -10.95 -6.86
N GLU A 152 6.68 -11.86 -7.83
CA GLU A 152 7.28 -13.19 -7.62
C GLU A 152 8.75 -13.09 -7.16
N ASP A 153 9.58 -12.35 -7.89
CA ASP A 153 11.02 -12.24 -7.65
C ASP A 153 11.41 -11.26 -6.53
N ARG A 154 10.46 -10.78 -5.72
CA ARG A 154 10.71 -9.74 -4.70
C ARG A 154 11.82 -10.12 -3.71
N LYS A 155 11.86 -11.38 -3.26
CA LYS A 155 12.89 -11.87 -2.33
C LYS A 155 14.27 -11.90 -2.98
N THR A 156 14.33 -12.32 -4.24
CA THR A 156 15.57 -12.39 -5.01
C THR A 156 16.14 -11.01 -5.26
N VAL A 157 15.31 -10.07 -5.73
CA VAL A 157 15.71 -8.69 -5.99
C VAL A 157 16.26 -8.03 -4.72
N LEU A 158 15.54 -8.15 -3.61
CA LEU A 158 15.94 -7.56 -2.34
C LEU A 158 17.18 -8.23 -1.73
N GLY A 159 17.23 -9.56 -1.75
CA GLY A 159 18.34 -10.30 -1.16
C GLY A 159 19.64 -10.19 -1.97
N LEU A 160 19.57 -10.16 -3.30
CA LEU A 160 20.74 -9.89 -4.14
C LEU A 160 21.29 -8.48 -3.92
N TYR A 161 20.40 -7.48 -3.85
CA TYR A 161 20.81 -6.11 -3.57
C TYR A 161 21.49 -6.00 -2.21
N ALA A 162 20.85 -6.53 -1.15
CA ALA A 162 21.42 -6.51 0.20
C ALA A 162 22.76 -7.24 0.28
N ALA A 163 22.86 -8.43 -0.30
CA ALA A 163 24.13 -9.17 -0.32
C ALA A 163 25.25 -8.40 -1.05
N ALA A 164 24.95 -7.83 -2.22
CA ALA A 164 25.92 -7.02 -2.96
C ALA A 164 26.31 -5.75 -2.20
N TYR A 165 25.36 -5.11 -1.51
CA TYR A 165 25.58 -3.91 -0.70
C TYR A 165 26.54 -4.20 0.46
N ASP A 166 26.27 -5.26 1.22
CA ASP A 166 27.08 -5.69 2.36
C ASP A 166 28.52 -6.00 1.95
N ILE A 167 28.72 -6.65 0.80
CA ILE A 167 30.05 -6.95 0.26
C ILE A 167 30.78 -5.66 -0.17
N LEU A 168 30.07 -4.71 -0.78
CA LEU A 168 30.69 -3.49 -1.29
C LEU A 168 31.05 -2.50 -0.18
N HIS A 169 30.19 -2.34 0.82
CA HIS A 169 30.33 -1.33 1.87
C HIS A 169 30.84 -1.91 3.20
N THR A 170 31.08 -3.23 3.27
CA THR A 170 31.46 -3.96 4.49
C THR A 170 30.53 -3.68 5.68
N GLY A 171 29.24 -3.49 5.41
CA GLY A 171 28.24 -3.17 6.41
C GLY A 171 26.83 -3.40 5.87
N SER A 172 25.92 -3.78 6.75
CA SER A 172 24.57 -4.16 6.33
C SER A 172 23.70 -2.96 5.97
N GLU A 173 22.88 -3.10 4.94
CA GLU A 173 21.92 -2.06 4.58
C GLU A 173 20.89 -1.86 5.72
N THR A 174 20.73 -0.61 6.15
CA THR A 174 19.99 -0.22 7.35
C THR A 174 18.51 -0.62 7.29
N SER A 175 17.88 -0.52 6.13
CA SER A 175 16.45 -0.75 5.93
C SER A 175 16.11 -2.22 5.74
N PHE A 176 17.07 -3.03 5.29
CA PHE A 176 16.88 -4.42 4.88
C PHE A 176 16.26 -5.31 5.97
N PRO A 177 16.65 -5.26 7.25
CA PRO A 177 16.04 -6.11 8.27
C PRO A 177 14.52 -5.89 8.39
N ARG A 178 14.08 -4.63 8.41
CA ARG A 178 12.66 -4.26 8.49
C ARG A 178 11.94 -4.59 7.18
N LEU A 179 12.57 -4.30 6.06
CA LEU A 179 12.00 -4.55 4.74
C LEU A 179 11.82 -6.04 4.49
N GLY A 180 12.84 -6.85 4.78
CA GLY A 180 12.79 -8.29 4.68
C GLY A 180 11.69 -8.89 5.57
N GLN A 181 11.53 -8.39 6.80
CA GLN A 181 10.43 -8.81 7.67
C GLN A 181 9.06 -8.46 7.06
N MET A 182 8.88 -7.25 6.51
CA MET A 182 7.64 -6.88 5.83
C MET A 182 7.30 -7.85 4.68
N ILE A 183 8.29 -8.24 3.88
CA ILE A 183 8.08 -9.16 2.75
C ILE A 183 7.63 -10.55 3.23
N VAL A 184 8.14 -11.02 4.36
CA VAL A 184 7.75 -12.30 4.97
C VAL A 184 6.34 -12.20 5.56
N ASP A 185 6.06 -11.15 6.33
CA ASP A 185 4.75 -10.95 6.97
C ASP A 185 3.62 -10.90 5.95
N TYR A 186 3.87 -10.28 4.78
CA TYR A 186 2.88 -10.14 3.70
C TYR A 186 2.92 -11.23 2.64
N GLU A 187 3.52 -12.40 2.92
CA GLU A 187 3.30 -13.59 2.08
C GLU A 187 1.83 -14.03 2.08
N GLN A 188 1.16 -13.88 3.22
CA GLN A 188 -0.29 -14.05 3.38
C GLN A 188 -0.94 -12.68 3.60
N PRO A 189 -1.12 -11.87 2.54
CA PRO A 189 -1.46 -10.46 2.68
C PRO A 189 -2.79 -10.24 3.40
N PHE A 190 -3.81 -11.07 3.18
CA PHE A 190 -5.11 -10.92 3.83
C PHE A 190 -5.05 -11.15 5.34
N LYS A 191 -4.29 -12.16 5.78
CA LYS A 191 -4.10 -12.44 7.21
C LYS A 191 -3.38 -11.26 7.85
N LYS A 192 -2.28 -10.80 7.25
CA LYS A 192 -1.50 -9.70 7.81
C LYS A 192 -2.25 -8.36 7.79
N LEU A 193 -3.00 -8.07 6.73
CA LEU A 193 -3.88 -6.90 6.65
C LEU A 193 -4.94 -6.91 7.76
N SER A 194 -5.52 -8.06 8.08
CA SER A 194 -6.49 -8.17 9.18
C SER A 194 -5.87 -7.84 10.53
N GLU A 195 -4.61 -8.24 10.77
CA GLU A 195 -3.89 -7.92 12.00
C GLU A 195 -3.58 -6.42 12.08
N ASP A 196 -3.00 -5.86 11.02
CA ASP A 196 -2.56 -4.46 11.01
C ASP A 196 -3.75 -3.47 11.04
N LEU A 197 -4.85 -3.77 10.33
CA LEU A 197 -6.07 -2.94 10.36
C LEU A 197 -6.90 -3.15 11.62
N GLY A 198 -6.69 -4.25 12.35
CA GLY A 198 -7.38 -4.54 13.61
C GLY A 198 -7.16 -3.44 14.67
N LEU A 199 -6.00 -2.77 14.64
CA LEU A 199 -5.67 -1.65 15.53
C LEU A 199 -6.51 -0.39 15.29
N SER A 200 -7.21 -0.32 14.16
CA SER A 200 -8.05 0.82 13.75
C SER A 200 -9.48 0.37 13.40
N TYR A 201 -9.89 -0.77 13.97
CA TYR A 201 -11.17 -1.40 13.65
C TYR A 201 -12.37 -0.47 13.84
N ARG A 202 -12.40 0.32 14.91
CA ARG A 202 -13.57 1.16 15.23
C ARG A 202 -13.75 2.28 14.22
N VAL A 203 -12.70 3.03 13.89
CA VAL A 203 -12.79 4.12 12.89
C VAL A 203 -13.14 3.57 11.50
N ILE A 204 -12.61 2.40 11.14
CA ILE A 204 -12.93 1.71 9.88
C ILE A 204 -14.40 1.25 9.87
N SER A 205 -14.88 0.60 10.94
CA SER A 205 -16.26 0.12 11.05
C SER A 205 -17.25 1.28 10.96
N SER A 206 -17.01 2.37 11.70
CA SER A 206 -17.85 3.58 11.64
C SER A 206 -17.95 4.14 10.23
N ALA A 207 -16.82 4.23 9.51
CA ALA A 207 -16.79 4.73 8.14
C ALA A 207 -17.61 3.83 7.19
N LEU A 208 -17.42 2.51 7.28
CA LEU A 208 -18.12 1.52 6.44
C LEU A 208 -19.62 1.44 6.75
N GLU A 209 -20.00 1.48 8.03
CA GLU A 209 -21.41 1.47 8.45
C GLU A 209 -22.16 2.68 7.89
N SER A 210 -21.51 3.85 7.82
CA SER A 210 -22.11 5.05 7.23
C SER A 210 -22.46 4.89 5.74
N LEU A 211 -21.79 3.97 5.03
CA LEU A 211 -22.08 3.69 3.62
C LEU A 211 -23.37 2.90 3.42
N LYS A 212 -23.87 2.19 4.46
CA LYS A 212 -24.94 1.20 4.32
C LYS A 212 -26.17 1.77 3.61
N GLU A 213 -26.71 2.88 4.11
CA GLU A 213 -27.91 3.51 3.54
C GLU A 213 -27.67 3.98 2.10
N THR A 214 -26.56 4.67 1.87
CA THR A 214 -26.20 5.22 0.56
C THR A 214 -25.96 4.12 -0.47
N TYR A 215 -25.24 3.06 -0.10
CA TYR A 215 -24.93 1.94 -0.97
C TYR A 215 -26.20 1.20 -1.39
N PHE A 216 -27.08 0.84 -0.45
CA PHE A 216 -28.33 0.14 -0.80
C PHE A 216 -29.26 0.99 -1.65
N ARG A 217 -29.35 2.30 -1.39
CA ARG A 217 -30.16 3.22 -2.22
C ARG A 217 -29.63 3.33 -3.65
N ARG A 218 -28.31 3.24 -3.84
CA ARG A 218 -27.65 3.38 -5.14
C ARG A 218 -27.50 2.07 -5.89
N ASN A 219 -27.46 0.95 -5.19
CA ASN A 219 -27.33 -0.38 -5.74
C ASN A 219 -28.72 -0.97 -6.06
N ILE A 220 -29.42 -0.34 -7.00
CA ILE A 220 -30.77 -0.73 -7.47
C ILE A 220 -30.72 -1.30 -8.89
N SER A 221 -31.66 -2.18 -9.20
CA SER A 221 -31.77 -2.81 -10.52
C SER A 221 -32.28 -1.84 -11.60
N ALA A 222 -32.03 -2.17 -12.86
CA ALA A 222 -32.53 -1.37 -13.99
C ALA A 222 -34.07 -1.27 -14.04
N GLU A 223 -34.79 -2.27 -13.52
CA GLU A 223 -36.26 -2.22 -13.39
C GLU A 223 -36.69 -1.16 -12.37
N GLN A 224 -36.12 -1.20 -11.16
CA GLN A 224 -36.36 -0.19 -10.13
C GLN A 224 -35.97 1.24 -10.57
N GLN A 225 -34.91 1.36 -11.39
CA GLN A 225 -34.52 2.64 -11.98
C GLN A 225 -35.58 3.17 -12.97
N ARG A 226 -36.18 2.29 -13.78
CA ARG A 226 -37.28 2.67 -14.69
C ARG A 226 -38.54 3.04 -13.91
N ASP A 227 -38.90 2.26 -12.90
CA ASP A 227 -40.08 2.48 -12.08
C ASP A 227 -40.01 3.82 -11.32
N SER A 228 -38.82 4.20 -10.88
CA SER A 228 -38.57 5.49 -10.22
C SER A 228 -38.35 6.66 -11.20
N ALA A 229 -38.39 6.40 -12.50
CA ALA A 229 -38.00 7.33 -13.56
C ALA A 229 -36.67 8.04 -13.23
N MET A 230 -35.69 7.25 -12.76
CA MET A 230 -34.39 7.75 -12.30
C MET A 230 -33.74 8.60 -13.42
N ILE A 231 -33.29 9.81 -13.07
CA ILE A 231 -32.65 10.78 -13.99
C ILE A 231 -33.63 11.41 -15.02
N SER A 232 -34.92 11.04 -15.04
CA SER A 232 -35.88 11.66 -15.96
C SER A 232 -36.24 13.10 -15.54
N LEU A 233 -36.00 14.05 -16.45
CA LEU A 233 -36.41 15.44 -16.31
C LEU A 233 -37.87 15.67 -16.73
N THR A 234 -38.42 14.78 -17.57
CA THR A 234 -39.75 14.91 -18.16
C THR A 234 -40.82 14.08 -17.45
N ALA A 235 -40.43 13.16 -16.57
CA ALA A 235 -41.36 12.34 -15.80
C ALA A 235 -42.29 13.18 -14.91
N ASN A 236 -41.81 14.33 -14.42
CA ASN A 236 -42.61 15.28 -13.65
C ASN A 236 -42.40 16.71 -14.19
N PRO A 237 -43.11 17.13 -15.25
CA PRO A 237 -42.92 18.44 -15.90
C PRO A 237 -43.09 19.62 -14.94
N ARG A 238 -43.92 19.47 -13.91
CA ARG A 238 -44.13 20.47 -12.86
C ARG A 238 -42.89 20.75 -12.02
N HIS A 239 -41.94 19.80 -11.97
CA HIS A 239 -40.72 19.92 -11.16
C HIS A 239 -39.51 20.44 -11.97
N MET A 240 -39.65 20.67 -13.28
CA MET A 240 -38.53 21.06 -14.16
C MET A 240 -37.86 22.38 -13.79
N LEU A 241 -38.61 23.30 -13.16
CA LEU A 241 -38.10 24.60 -12.72
C LEU A 241 -37.40 24.55 -11.35
N TYR A 242 -37.47 23.42 -10.65
CA TYR A 242 -36.89 23.26 -9.32
C TYR A 242 -35.52 22.59 -9.39
N ALA A 243 -34.58 23.06 -8.57
CA ALA A 243 -33.28 22.43 -8.44
C ALA A 243 -33.42 21.01 -7.85
N ALA A 244 -32.77 20.03 -8.46
CA ALA A 244 -32.65 18.71 -7.87
C ALA A 244 -31.75 18.80 -6.63
N GLN A 245 -32.35 18.67 -5.45
CA GLN A 245 -31.65 18.73 -4.17
C GLN A 245 -31.68 17.38 -3.45
N THR A 246 -30.55 17.03 -2.84
CA THR A 246 -30.39 15.91 -1.93
C THR A 246 -29.65 16.40 -0.69
N ASN A 247 -30.08 15.96 0.49
CA ASN A 247 -29.43 16.35 1.76
C ASN A 247 -28.01 15.80 1.89
N THR A 248 -27.68 14.78 1.11
CA THR A 248 -26.31 14.34 0.86
C THR A 248 -25.84 15.04 -0.40
N GLY A 249 -24.74 15.79 -0.38
CA GLY A 249 -24.16 16.42 -1.59
C GLY A 249 -23.74 15.44 -2.70
N LEU A 250 -24.00 14.14 -2.50
CA LEU A 250 -23.95 13.10 -3.51
C LEU A 250 -25.16 13.23 -4.47
N PRO A 251 -24.95 13.43 -5.78
CA PRO A 251 -26.03 13.42 -6.76
C PRO A 251 -26.74 12.05 -6.74
N ARG A 252 -28.07 12.04 -6.95
CA ARG A 252 -28.93 10.83 -6.92
C ARG A 252 -28.38 9.70 -7.78
#